data_AF-A0A377FDP2-F1
#
_entry.id   AF-A0A377FDP2-F1
#
_cell.length_a   1.000
_cell.length_b   1.000
_cell.length_c   1.000
_cell.angle_alpha   90.00
_cell.angle_beta   90.00
_cell.angle_gamma   90.00
#
_symmetry.space_group_name_H-M   'P 1'
#
loop_
_entity.id
_entity.type
_entity.pdbx_description
1 polymer ?
#
loop_
_entity_poly.entity_id
_entity_poly.type
_entity_poly.pdbx_seq_one_letter_code
_entity_poly.pdbx_strand_id
1 'polypeptide(L)'
;MGLSWTAIGLACSLCLFNKEMVIGFGSRKEEYVDSTGDPKALFWKARKFVETLPVEFRGSWSEKKHAPYMRVEFPETGAVIKGEAGDNIGRGDRTTLYLVDEAAFLQRPLLIDAALSQTTRCRIDLSSVNGMNNPFAQKRHSGKIPVFTFHWRSDPRKDDEWYHKECEKIDNPVIVAQELDLNYQASAEGILIPSEWVQAAV
;
A
#
# COMPACT_ATOMS: atom_id res chain seq x y z
N MET A 1 7.73 -0.80 8.27
CA MET A 1 6.72 -1.86 8.49
C MET A 1 6.51 -2.65 7.20
N GLY A 2 5.94 -3.87 7.26
CA GLY A 2 5.81 -4.78 6.10
C GLY A 2 4.49 -4.71 5.32
N LEU A 3 3.82 -3.55 5.26
CA LEU A 3 2.47 -3.44 4.69
C LEU A 3 2.40 -3.83 3.21
N SER A 4 3.36 -3.37 2.39
CA SER A 4 3.40 -3.71 0.96
C SER A 4 3.61 -5.21 0.72
N TRP A 5 4.41 -5.89 1.54
CA TRP A 5 4.55 -7.36 1.49
C TRP A 5 3.24 -8.06 1.87
N THR A 6 2.53 -7.56 2.88
CA THR A 6 1.24 -8.12 3.31
C THR A 6 0.18 -7.96 2.24
N ALA A 7 0.11 -6.77 1.63
CA ALA A 7 -0.81 -6.45 0.54
C ALA A 7 -0.57 -7.34 -0.70
N ILE A 8 0.70 -7.52 -1.08
CA ILE A 8 1.09 -8.39 -2.19
C ILE A 8 0.82 -9.85 -1.87
N GLY A 9 1.17 -10.32 -0.66
CA GLY A 9 0.88 -11.69 -0.23
C GLY A 9 -0.62 -11.98 -0.30
N LEU A 10 -1.46 -11.08 0.21
CA LEU A 10 -2.92 -11.19 0.10
C LEU A 10 -3.37 -11.26 -1.35
N ALA A 11 -2.89 -10.35 -2.22
CA ALA A 11 -3.28 -10.35 -3.63
C ALA A 11 -2.86 -11.63 -4.36
N CYS A 12 -1.63 -12.09 -4.16
CA CYS A 12 -1.14 -13.35 -4.72
C CYS A 12 -1.97 -14.54 -4.21
N SER A 13 -2.26 -14.62 -2.91
CA SER A 13 -3.13 -15.68 -2.36
C SER A 13 -4.53 -15.63 -2.98
N LEU A 14 -5.14 -14.46 -3.10
CA LEU A 14 -6.44 -14.31 -3.75
C LEU A 14 -6.40 -14.81 -5.21
N CYS A 15 -5.37 -14.43 -5.98
CA CYS A 15 -5.21 -14.89 -7.36
C CYS A 15 -4.94 -16.40 -7.48
N LEU A 16 -4.24 -17.02 -6.52
CA LEU A 16 -3.95 -18.45 -6.52
C LEU A 16 -5.18 -19.31 -6.21
N PHE A 17 -6.14 -18.79 -5.44
CA PHE A 17 -7.29 -19.57 -4.95
C PHE A 17 -8.65 -19.14 -5.52
N ASN A 18 -8.69 -18.12 -6.39
CA ASN A 18 -9.93 -17.64 -7.01
C ASN A 18 -9.75 -17.50 -8.53
N LYS A 19 -10.73 -18.01 -9.29
CA LYS A 19 -10.70 -18.00 -10.76
C LYS A 19 -10.91 -16.59 -11.31
N GLU A 20 -10.18 -16.28 -12.39
CA GLU A 20 -10.36 -15.07 -13.22
C GLU A 20 -10.36 -13.75 -12.44
N MET A 21 -9.68 -13.72 -11.28
CA MET A 21 -9.55 -12.51 -10.49
C MET A 21 -8.64 -11.51 -11.20
N VAL A 22 -9.11 -10.26 -11.31
CA VAL A 22 -8.30 -9.14 -11.80
C VAL A 22 -8.04 -8.20 -10.62
N ILE A 23 -6.78 -8.13 -10.17
CA ILE A 23 -6.37 -7.23 -9.09
C ILE A 23 -5.50 -6.11 -9.66
N GLY A 24 -5.85 -4.86 -9.38
CA GLY A 24 -5.03 -3.70 -9.76
C GLY A 24 -4.09 -3.28 -8.64
N PHE A 25 -2.86 -2.89 -8.99
CA PHE A 25 -1.96 -2.14 -8.12
C PHE A 25 -1.58 -0.83 -8.77
N GLY A 26 -1.75 0.26 -8.03
CA GLY A 26 -1.39 1.61 -8.43
C GLY A 26 -0.32 2.20 -7.53
N SER A 27 0.66 2.91 -8.08
CA SER A 27 1.56 3.78 -7.31
C SER A 27 1.92 5.06 -8.07
N ARG A 28 2.53 6.03 -7.38
CA ARG A 28 2.87 7.33 -7.96
C ARG A 28 3.79 7.26 -9.19
N LYS A 29 4.63 6.23 -9.30
CA LYS A 29 5.57 6.03 -10.43
C LYS A 29 5.64 4.56 -10.82
N GLU A 30 5.91 4.29 -12.09
CA GLU A 30 6.04 2.93 -12.63
C GLU A 30 7.13 2.13 -11.92
N GLU A 31 8.28 2.75 -11.61
CA GLU A 31 9.40 2.10 -10.90
C GLU A 31 9.03 1.51 -9.53
N TYR A 32 8.02 2.08 -8.86
CA TYR A 32 7.53 1.56 -7.57
C TYR A 32 6.53 0.41 -7.75
N VAL A 33 5.89 0.33 -8.91
CA VAL A 33 4.97 -0.76 -9.26
C VAL A 33 5.77 -1.95 -9.76
N ASP A 34 6.61 -1.74 -10.77
CA ASP A 34 7.39 -2.81 -11.39
C ASP A 34 8.81 -2.38 -11.74
N SER A 35 9.76 -3.08 -11.12
CA SER A 35 11.17 -3.04 -11.44
C SER A 35 11.76 -4.42 -11.18
N THR A 36 12.38 -5.02 -12.19
CA THR A 36 12.96 -6.36 -12.09
C THR A 36 14.16 -6.40 -11.13
N GLY A 37 14.86 -5.28 -10.96
CA GLY A 37 16.07 -5.17 -10.15
C GLY A 37 15.86 -4.60 -8.75
N ASP A 38 14.71 -3.96 -8.46
CA ASP A 38 14.48 -3.26 -7.19
C ASP A 38 13.51 -4.04 -6.27
N PRO A 39 13.99 -4.58 -5.14
CA PRO A 39 13.16 -5.22 -4.13
C PRO A 39 12.06 -4.34 -3.53
N LYS A 40 12.14 -3.01 -3.72
CA LYS A 40 11.10 -2.08 -3.28
C LYS A 40 9.83 -2.19 -4.14
N ALA A 41 9.98 -2.52 -5.42
CA ALA A 41 8.85 -2.59 -6.35
C ALA A 41 7.83 -3.65 -5.94
N LEU A 42 6.56 -3.32 -6.09
CA LEU A 42 5.44 -4.20 -5.72
C LEU A 42 5.50 -5.53 -6.48
N PHE A 43 5.77 -5.49 -7.79
CA PHE A 43 5.73 -6.69 -8.63
C PHE A 43 6.99 -7.54 -8.50
N TRP A 44 8.10 -6.94 -8.09
CA TRP A 44 9.25 -7.73 -7.62
C TRP A 44 8.86 -8.59 -6.42
N LYS A 45 8.16 -8.01 -5.43
CA LYS A 45 7.67 -8.75 -4.26
C LYS A 45 6.68 -9.84 -4.66
N ALA A 46 5.80 -9.58 -5.63
CA ALA A 46 4.83 -10.57 -6.12
C ALA A 46 5.55 -11.77 -6.76
N ARG A 47 6.55 -11.51 -7.62
CA ARG A 47 7.37 -12.55 -8.23
C ARG A 47 8.07 -13.40 -7.18
N LYS A 48 8.73 -12.75 -6.20
CA LYS A 48 9.40 -13.45 -5.10
C LYS A 48 8.47 -14.21 -4.17
N PHE A 49 7.27 -13.68 -3.93
CA PHE A 49 6.26 -14.38 -3.15
C PHE A 49 5.88 -15.69 -3.85
N VAL A 50 5.50 -15.65 -5.13
CA VAL A 50 5.05 -16.85 -5.87
C VAL A 50 6.20 -17.82 -6.14
N GLU A 51 7.42 -17.33 -6.37
CA GLU A 51 8.61 -18.16 -6.58
C GLU A 51 8.98 -18.99 -5.34
N THR A 52 8.74 -18.45 -4.13
CA THR A 52 9.08 -19.13 -2.87
C THR A 52 7.99 -20.08 -2.37
N LEU A 53 6.85 -20.15 -3.05
CA LEU A 53 5.79 -21.10 -2.71
C LEU A 53 6.16 -22.55 -3.09
N PRO A 54 5.70 -23.54 -2.31
CA PRO A 54 5.73 -24.94 -2.71
C PRO A 54 5.05 -25.15 -4.07
N VAL A 55 5.51 -26.17 -4.80
CA VAL A 55 5.03 -26.47 -6.17
C VAL A 55 3.53 -26.76 -6.20
N GLU A 56 2.99 -27.32 -5.12
CA GLU A 56 1.57 -27.62 -4.94
C GLU A 56 0.70 -26.36 -4.97
N PHE A 57 1.24 -25.24 -4.49
CA PHE A 57 0.52 -23.95 -4.48
C PHE A 57 0.81 -23.13 -5.72
N ARG A 58 2.05 -23.14 -6.24
CA ARG A 58 2.38 -22.33 -7.43
C ARG A 58 1.94 -22.98 -8.74
N GLY A 59 1.78 -24.31 -8.78
CA GLY A 59 1.44 -25.05 -9.99
C GLY A 59 2.46 -24.85 -11.11
N SER A 60 1.97 -24.65 -12.34
CA SER A 60 2.80 -24.41 -13.53
C SER A 60 3.38 -22.99 -13.63
N TRP A 61 3.21 -22.14 -12.60
CA TRP A 61 3.68 -20.76 -12.65
C TRP A 61 5.18 -20.67 -12.95
N SER A 62 5.59 -19.66 -13.71
CA SER A 62 7.00 -19.42 -14.03
C SER A 62 7.19 -17.94 -14.29
N GLU A 63 8.19 -17.34 -13.66
CA GLU A 63 8.42 -15.90 -13.73
C GLU A 63 8.59 -15.41 -15.17
N LYS A 64 9.37 -16.13 -15.98
CA LYS A 64 9.65 -15.75 -17.37
C LYS A 64 8.41 -15.73 -18.27
N LYS A 65 7.42 -16.60 -18.02
CA LYS A 65 6.21 -16.69 -18.87
C LYS A 65 5.04 -15.91 -18.29
N HIS A 66 4.93 -15.88 -16.97
CA HIS A 66 3.72 -15.44 -16.28
C HIS A 66 3.94 -14.17 -15.45
N ALA A 67 5.10 -13.53 -15.51
CA ALA A 67 5.33 -12.24 -14.83
C ALA A 67 6.00 -11.19 -15.73
N PRO A 68 5.42 -10.88 -16.91
CA PRO A 68 5.94 -9.83 -17.79
C PRO A 68 5.89 -8.44 -17.13
N TYR A 69 6.39 -7.42 -17.81
CA TYR A 69 6.36 -6.05 -17.31
C TYR A 69 4.91 -5.59 -17.02
N MET A 70 4.74 -4.97 -15.85
CA MET A 70 3.49 -4.43 -15.31
C MET A 70 2.35 -5.45 -15.19
N ARG A 71 2.68 -6.74 -15.09
CA ARG A 71 1.67 -7.80 -14.97
C ARG A 71 2.19 -9.10 -14.36
N VAL A 72 1.39 -9.71 -13.50
CA VAL A 72 1.64 -11.06 -12.95
C VAL A 72 0.40 -11.92 -13.15
N GLU A 73 0.54 -12.99 -13.91
CA GLU A 73 -0.53 -13.92 -14.29
C GLU A 73 -0.43 -15.22 -13.50
N PHE A 74 -1.57 -15.84 -13.25
CA PHE A 74 -1.71 -17.08 -12.48
C PHE A 74 -2.39 -18.13 -13.36
N PRO A 75 -1.61 -19.02 -14.01
CA PRO A 75 -2.11 -19.85 -15.12
C PRO A 75 -3.23 -20.80 -14.72
N GLU A 76 -3.17 -21.38 -13.51
CA GLU A 76 -4.16 -22.37 -13.06
C GLU A 76 -5.54 -21.76 -12.80
N THR A 77 -5.59 -20.48 -12.43
CA THR A 77 -6.84 -19.78 -12.10
C THR A 77 -7.28 -18.81 -13.19
N GLY A 78 -6.39 -18.44 -14.12
CA GLY A 78 -6.61 -17.35 -15.07
C GLY A 78 -6.62 -15.96 -14.40
N ALA A 79 -6.24 -15.86 -13.13
CA ALA A 79 -6.18 -14.58 -12.43
C ALA A 79 -4.96 -13.75 -12.87
N VAL A 80 -5.07 -12.43 -12.72
CA VAL A 80 -4.03 -11.48 -13.10
C VAL A 80 -3.94 -10.33 -12.10
N ILE A 81 -2.72 -9.95 -11.79
CA ILE A 81 -2.38 -8.70 -11.11
C ILE A 81 -1.85 -7.73 -12.17
N LYS A 82 -2.47 -6.56 -12.29
CA LYS A 82 -2.12 -5.51 -13.26
C LYS A 82 -1.54 -4.29 -12.54
N GLY A 83 -0.44 -3.77 -13.06
CA GLY A 83 0.21 -2.57 -12.55
C GLY A 83 -0.21 -1.35 -13.34
N GLU A 84 -0.45 -0.23 -12.66
CA GLU A 84 -0.67 1.08 -13.28
C GLU A 84 0.06 2.16 -12.45
N ALA A 85 0.41 3.29 -13.06
CA ALA A 85 1.13 4.34 -12.36
C ALA A 85 0.65 5.74 -12.72
N GLY A 86 0.81 6.65 -11.76
CA GLY A 86 0.47 8.07 -11.91
C GLY A 86 -0.97 8.27 -12.37
N ASP A 87 -1.16 9.07 -13.39
CA ASP A 87 -2.47 9.43 -13.94
C ASP A 87 -3.19 8.30 -14.68
N ASN A 88 -2.48 7.22 -15.00
CA ASN A 88 -3.07 6.08 -15.70
C ASN A 88 -3.79 5.12 -14.74
N ILE A 89 -3.64 5.31 -13.43
CA ILE A 89 -4.33 4.52 -12.41
C ILE A 89 -5.85 4.61 -12.60
N GLY A 90 -6.48 3.44 -12.72
CA GLY A 90 -7.90 3.26 -12.88
C GLY A 90 -8.42 3.47 -14.31
N ARG A 91 -7.56 3.74 -15.30
CA ARG A 91 -7.99 4.02 -16.68
C ARG A 91 -8.03 2.81 -17.61
N GLY A 92 -7.44 1.68 -17.21
CA GLY A 92 -7.39 0.48 -18.05
C GLY A 92 -8.71 -0.28 -18.07
N ASP A 93 -8.80 -1.29 -17.21
CA ASP A 93 -9.90 -2.27 -17.20
C ASP A 93 -10.57 -2.36 -15.82
N ARG A 94 -11.77 -2.94 -15.79
CA ARG A 94 -12.41 -3.30 -14.53
C ARG A 94 -11.55 -4.27 -13.72
N THR A 95 -11.49 -4.02 -12.42
CA THR A 95 -10.77 -4.85 -11.45
C THR A 95 -11.70 -5.27 -10.32
N THR A 96 -11.54 -6.50 -9.85
CA THR A 96 -12.29 -7.04 -8.70
C THR A 96 -11.89 -6.33 -7.42
N LEU A 97 -10.60 -6.05 -7.28
CA LEU A 97 -9.95 -5.39 -6.16
C LEU A 97 -8.86 -4.47 -6.69
N TYR A 98 -8.71 -3.29 -6.10
CA TYR A 98 -7.62 -2.37 -6.43
C TYR A 98 -6.89 -1.92 -5.17
N LEU A 99 -5.57 -2.02 -5.17
CA LEU A 99 -4.69 -1.55 -4.11
C LEU A 99 -3.90 -0.34 -4.60
N VAL A 100 -4.00 0.77 -3.89
CA VAL A 100 -3.26 2.00 -4.21
C VAL A 100 -2.17 2.17 -3.17
N ASP A 101 -0.92 1.99 -3.56
CA ASP A 101 0.25 2.19 -2.73
C ASP A 101 0.69 3.65 -2.76
N GLU A 102 1.22 4.14 -1.64
CA GLU A 102 1.62 5.54 -1.43
C GLU A 102 0.48 6.53 -1.76
N ALA A 103 -0.76 6.18 -1.39
CA ALA A 103 -1.97 6.91 -1.78
C ALA A 103 -1.96 8.40 -1.34
N ALA A 104 -1.31 8.73 -0.22
CA ALA A 104 -1.21 10.11 0.26
C ALA A 104 -0.19 10.96 -0.53
N PHE A 105 0.64 10.34 -1.37
CA PHE A 105 1.72 10.99 -2.15
C PHE A 105 1.42 11.04 -3.66
N LEU A 106 0.19 10.72 -4.07
CA LEU A 106 -0.24 10.86 -5.45
C LEU A 106 -0.28 12.34 -5.85
N GLN A 107 0.22 12.66 -7.05
CA GLN A 107 0.27 14.05 -7.54
C GLN A 107 -1.13 14.60 -7.86
N ARG A 108 -2.01 13.78 -8.44
CA ARG A 108 -3.38 14.15 -8.85
C ARG A 108 -4.40 13.17 -8.27
N PRO A 109 -4.59 13.14 -6.93
CA PRO A 109 -5.36 12.10 -6.26
C PRO A 109 -6.85 12.14 -6.62
N LEU A 110 -7.43 13.32 -6.89
CA LEU A 110 -8.83 13.44 -7.27
C LEU A 110 -9.15 12.82 -8.64
N LEU A 111 -8.21 12.90 -9.59
CA LEU A 111 -8.35 12.27 -10.90
C LEU A 111 -8.38 10.74 -10.76
N ILE A 112 -7.49 10.22 -9.92
CA ILE A 112 -7.38 8.79 -9.61
C ILE A 112 -8.62 8.30 -8.86
N ASP A 113 -9.13 9.09 -7.91
CA ASP A 113 -10.36 8.79 -7.18
C ASP A 113 -11.57 8.68 -8.11
N ALA A 114 -11.70 9.62 -9.05
CA ALA A 114 -12.75 9.59 -10.06
C ALA A 114 -12.62 8.35 -10.96
N ALA A 115 -11.41 8.04 -11.44
CA ALA A 115 -11.17 6.87 -12.27
C ALA A 115 -11.55 5.59 -11.53
N LEU A 116 -10.95 5.34 -10.36
CA LEU A 116 -11.16 4.11 -9.58
C LEU A 116 -12.60 3.91 -9.10
N SER A 117 -13.39 4.99 -8.99
CA SER A 117 -14.83 4.88 -8.66
C SER A 117 -15.63 4.05 -9.67
N GLN A 118 -15.18 3.99 -10.92
CA GLN A 118 -15.82 3.22 -12.00
C GLN A 118 -15.07 1.91 -12.30
N THR A 119 -13.80 1.82 -11.92
CA THR A 119 -12.92 0.69 -12.22
C THR A 119 -13.11 -0.48 -11.27
N THR A 120 -13.33 -0.21 -9.98
CA THR A 120 -13.40 -1.26 -8.95
C THR A 120 -14.52 -1.02 -7.94
N ARG A 121 -15.03 -2.12 -7.38
CA ARG A 121 -15.97 -2.07 -6.25
C ARG A 121 -15.28 -2.19 -4.90
N CYS A 122 -14.04 -2.68 -4.89
CA CYS A 122 -13.26 -2.85 -3.67
C CYS A 122 -11.92 -2.15 -3.86
N ARG A 123 -11.72 -1.05 -3.14
CA ARG A 123 -10.50 -0.27 -3.17
C ARG A 123 -9.86 -0.27 -1.79
N ILE A 124 -8.57 -0.52 -1.74
CA ILE A 124 -7.75 -0.45 -0.54
C ILE A 124 -6.66 0.59 -0.77
N ASP A 125 -6.71 1.70 -0.03
CA ASP A 125 -5.66 2.72 -0.05
C ASP A 125 -4.62 2.39 1.04
N LEU A 126 -3.35 2.32 0.65
CA LEU A 126 -2.21 2.05 1.52
C LEU A 126 -1.26 3.25 1.45
N SER A 127 -0.90 3.83 2.60
CA SER A 127 0.03 4.96 2.63
C SER A 127 0.54 5.22 4.05
N SER A 128 1.73 5.81 4.16
CA SER A 128 2.10 6.57 5.36
C SER A 128 1.38 7.93 5.38
N VAL A 129 1.52 8.64 6.50
CA VAL A 129 0.90 9.93 6.74
C VAL A 129 1.56 11.02 5.89
N ASN A 130 0.76 11.88 5.27
CA ASN A 130 1.26 13.04 4.51
C ASN A 130 0.40 14.29 4.79
N GLY A 131 0.29 14.65 6.07
CA GLY A 131 -0.57 15.74 6.53
C GLY A 131 -2.06 15.49 6.31
N MET A 132 -2.89 16.47 6.67
CA MET A 132 -4.36 16.38 6.59
C MET A 132 -4.92 16.80 5.22
N ASN A 133 -4.17 17.57 4.43
CA ASN A 133 -4.67 18.17 3.19
C ASN A 133 -4.53 17.24 1.96
N ASN A 134 -5.00 16.01 2.07
CA ASN A 134 -5.04 15.06 0.96
C ASN A 134 -6.26 14.11 1.08
N PRO A 135 -6.75 13.54 -0.03
CA PRO A 135 -7.91 12.66 0.00
C PRO A 135 -7.74 11.40 0.87
N PHE A 136 -6.52 10.89 1.03
CA PHE A 136 -6.27 9.71 1.87
C PHE A 136 -6.57 10.02 3.35
N ALA A 137 -6.07 11.14 3.87
CA ALA A 137 -6.35 11.61 5.22
C ALA A 137 -7.86 11.89 5.41
N GLN A 138 -8.48 12.59 4.45
CA GLN A 138 -9.92 12.87 4.49
C GLN A 138 -10.76 11.58 4.57
N LYS A 139 -10.44 10.56 3.76
CA LYS A 139 -11.13 9.27 3.79
C LYS A 139 -10.93 8.55 5.12
N ARG A 140 -9.70 8.49 5.63
CA ARG A 140 -9.37 7.88 6.93
C ARG A 140 -10.21 8.49 8.06
N HIS A 141 -10.35 9.81 8.08
CA HIS A 141 -11.09 10.52 9.12
C HIS A 141 -12.59 10.70 8.82
N SER A 142 -13.08 10.17 7.69
CA SER A 142 -14.49 10.35 7.28
C SER A 142 -15.51 9.54 8.08
N GLY A 143 -15.07 8.47 8.76
CA GLY A 143 -15.96 7.48 9.39
C GLY A 143 -16.75 6.61 8.42
N LYS A 144 -16.51 6.72 7.10
CA LYS A 144 -17.25 5.99 6.06
C LYS A 144 -16.59 4.70 5.58
N ILE A 145 -15.31 4.51 5.88
CA ILE A 145 -14.54 3.33 5.49
C ILE A 145 -13.90 2.68 6.72
N PRO A 146 -13.76 1.34 6.74
CA PRO A 146 -12.96 0.67 7.73
C PRO A 146 -11.51 1.14 7.65
N VAL A 147 -10.92 1.47 8.80
CA VAL A 147 -9.52 1.89 8.89
C VAL A 147 -8.74 0.84 9.65
N PHE A 148 -7.65 0.37 9.07
CA PHE A 148 -6.68 -0.48 9.73
C PHE A 148 -5.34 0.25 9.83
N THR A 149 -4.75 0.25 11.03
CA THR A 149 -3.50 0.96 11.30
C THR A 149 -2.40 -0.02 11.62
N PHE A 150 -1.36 -0.02 10.77
CA PHE A 150 -0.18 -0.87 10.94
C PHE A 150 0.88 -0.16 11.79
N HIS A 151 0.57 0.06 13.07
CA HIS A 151 1.42 0.80 14.00
C HIS A 151 2.65 0.00 14.42
N TRP A 152 3.78 0.67 14.68
CA TRP A 152 5.02 -0.02 15.07
C TRP A 152 4.91 -0.75 16.40
N ARG A 153 4.10 -0.24 17.34
CA ARG A 153 3.79 -0.91 18.63
C ARG A 153 3.10 -2.26 18.47
N SER A 154 2.50 -2.53 17.31
CA SER A 154 1.91 -3.84 17.00
C SER A 154 2.94 -4.83 16.44
N ASP A 155 4.18 -4.42 16.21
CA ASP A 155 5.27 -5.31 15.80
C ASP A 155 5.99 -5.86 17.05
N PRO A 156 5.93 -7.19 17.32
CA PRO A 156 6.52 -7.78 18.52
C PRO A 156 8.05 -7.67 18.59
N ARG A 157 8.70 -7.22 17.50
CA ARG A 157 10.15 -7.00 17.44
C ARG A 157 10.55 -5.57 17.81
N LYS A 158 9.57 -4.69 18.06
CA LYS A 158 9.80 -3.26 18.35
C LYS A 158 9.29 -2.93 19.73
N ASP A 159 10.15 -2.29 20.50
CA ASP A 159 9.89 -1.84 21.87
C ASP A 159 10.21 -0.34 22.01
N ASP A 160 10.08 0.18 23.23
CA ASP A 160 10.34 1.59 23.52
C ASP A 160 11.83 1.95 23.33
N GLU A 161 12.75 1.00 23.54
CA GLU A 161 14.16 1.22 23.24
C GLU A 161 14.40 1.42 21.73
N TRP A 162 13.73 0.61 20.90
CA TRP A 162 13.76 0.79 19.45
C TRP A 162 13.22 2.16 19.05
N TYR A 163 12.11 2.59 19.67
CA TYR A 163 11.53 3.90 19.40
C TYR A 163 12.49 5.05 19.74
N HIS A 164 13.11 5.03 20.92
CA HIS A 164 14.09 6.04 21.32
C HIS A 164 15.28 6.10 20.35
N LYS A 165 15.85 4.94 19.98
CA LYS A 165 16.96 4.85 19.02
C LYS A 165 16.59 5.41 17.65
N GLU A 166 15.38 5.15 17.16
CA GLU A 166 14.93 5.70 15.87
C GLU A 166 14.64 7.20 15.96
N CYS A 167 14.13 7.70 17.09
CA CYS A 167 13.96 9.14 17.31
C CYS A 167 15.30 9.89 17.26
N GLU A 168 16.32 9.38 17.97
CA GLU A 168 17.68 9.94 17.96
C GLU A 168 18.30 9.91 16.55
N LYS A 169 18.03 8.86 15.78
CA LYS A 169 18.56 8.70 14.42
C LYS A 169 17.88 9.60 13.40
N ILE A 170 16.57 9.81 13.50
CA ILE A 170 15.82 10.69 12.59
C ILE A 170 16.14 12.17 12.87
N ASP A 171 16.35 12.52 14.14
CA ASP A 171 16.73 13.87 14.61
C ASP A 171 15.85 14.99 14.02
N ASN A 172 14.57 14.69 13.82
CA ASN A 172 13.58 15.64 13.34
C ASN A 172 12.21 15.29 13.94
N PRO A 173 11.71 16.10 14.90
CA PRO A 173 10.43 15.84 15.57
C PRO A 173 9.24 15.74 14.62
N VAL A 174 9.24 16.49 13.51
CA VAL A 174 8.14 16.45 12.53
C VAL A 174 8.14 15.13 11.77
N ILE A 175 9.32 14.65 11.37
CA ILE A 175 9.44 13.36 10.66
C ILE A 175 9.11 12.20 11.60
N VAL A 176 9.59 12.23 12.85
CA VAL A 176 9.23 11.24 13.89
C VAL A 176 7.71 11.18 14.06
N ALA A 177 7.08 12.34 14.27
CA ALA A 177 5.64 12.41 14.46
C ALA A 177 4.85 11.89 13.25
N GLN A 178 5.30 12.17 12.01
CA GLN A 178 4.63 11.68 10.81
C GLN A 178 4.84 10.18 10.56
N GLU A 179 6.09 9.72 10.60
CA GLU A 179 6.49 8.37 10.18
C GLU A 179 6.32 7.32 11.28
N LEU A 180 6.56 7.69 12.54
CA LEU A 180 6.47 6.78 13.69
C LEU A 180 5.13 6.92 14.41
N ASP A 181 4.68 8.15 14.69
CA ASP A 181 3.48 8.38 15.53
C ASP A 181 2.19 8.56 14.73
N LEU A 182 2.27 8.51 13.39
CA LEU A 182 1.13 8.68 12.48
C LEU A 182 0.36 9.98 12.70
N ASN A 183 1.07 11.05 13.08
CA ASN A 183 0.51 12.34 13.38
C ASN A 183 0.26 13.16 12.11
N TYR A 184 -1.00 13.23 11.69
CA TYR A 184 -1.47 14.00 10.52
C TYR A 184 -1.36 15.52 10.69
N GLN A 185 -1.03 15.98 11.90
CA GLN A 185 -1.02 17.37 12.33
C GLN A 185 0.38 17.92 12.62
N ALA A 186 1.42 17.08 12.57
CA ALA A 186 2.80 17.41 12.98
C ALA A 186 3.45 18.63 12.31
N SER A 187 2.88 19.15 11.22
CA SER A 187 3.39 20.27 10.44
C SER A 187 2.43 21.47 10.35
N ALA A 188 1.30 21.46 11.08
CA ALA A 188 0.33 22.56 11.03
C ALA A 188 0.65 23.60 12.11
N GLU A 189 1.11 24.79 11.69
CA GLU A 189 1.15 25.97 12.57
C GLU A 189 -0.28 26.34 13.02
N GLY A 190 -0.46 26.67 14.30
CA GLY A 190 -1.74 27.15 14.86
C GLY A 190 -2.63 26.11 15.55
N ILE A 191 -2.12 24.91 15.87
CA ILE A 191 -2.87 23.93 16.67
C ILE A 191 -2.93 24.36 18.14
N LEU A 192 -4.12 24.65 18.63
CA LEU A 192 -4.38 25.04 20.03
C LEU A 192 -4.34 23.85 21.01
N ILE A 193 -4.69 22.65 20.55
CA ILE A 193 -4.68 21.42 21.36
C ILE A 193 -3.89 20.36 20.58
N PRO A 194 -2.62 20.10 20.94
CA PRO A 194 -1.80 19.07 20.32
C PRO A 194 -2.43 17.68 20.42
N SER A 195 -2.30 16.88 19.36
CA SER A 195 -2.82 15.50 19.35
C SER A 195 -2.24 14.63 20.46
N GLU A 196 -1.01 14.90 20.91
CA GLU A 196 -0.37 14.20 22.02
C GLU A 196 -1.16 14.35 23.33
N TRP A 197 -1.71 15.54 23.59
CA TRP A 197 -2.50 15.80 24.79
C TRP A 197 -3.83 15.07 24.76
N VAL A 198 -4.43 14.93 23.57
CA VAL A 198 -5.67 14.17 23.39
C VAL A 198 -5.43 12.68 23.59
N GLN A 199 -4.35 12.13 23.03
CA GLN A 199 -3.99 10.71 23.20
C GLN A 199 -3.62 10.35 24.64
N ALA A 200 -3.01 11.28 25.39
CA ALA A 200 -2.69 11.08 26.80
C ALA A 200 -3.92 11.13 27.74
N ALA A 201 -5.07 11.62 27.25
CA ALA A 201 -6.29 11.81 28.04
C ALA A 201 -7.31 10.67 27.93
N VAL A 202 -6.99 9.61 27.17
CA VAL A 202 -7.82 8.41 26.96
C VAL A 202 -7.09 7.19 27.50
#